data_AF-A0A9D8AS77-F1
#
_entry.id   AF-A0A9D8AS77-F1
#
_cell.length_a   1.000
_cell.length_b   1.000
_cell.length_c   1.000
_cell.angle_alpha   90.00
_cell.angle_beta   90.00
_cell.angle_gamma   90.00
#
_symmetry.space_group_name_H-M   'P 1'
#
loop_
_entity.id
_entity.type
_entity.pdbx_description
1 polymer ?
#
loop_
_entity_poly.entity_id
_entity_poly.type
_entity_poly.pdbx_seq_one_letter_code
_entity_poly.pdbx_strand_id
1 'polypeptide(L)'
;MIKRIDHLCALVILAAALMLGGCSIESDRSEKPSPDWSRGLRLGRTSLRQPVALQVDSDRHVHLVWCDDGLRYAQLDEQAHVLINERLGIDLPSPRKPQLLVDGEDTIHLAWLSRAEGIQELYHVSIDQGATTDGPVLVSWEGQNVSGFQMYLSPSAGVEFIWAGEFGQGSSALAHTTLQDPDRSTTLVPDGIDPYVLVDDKGTVHVAWLQERGYTARSVYYATLNGTAPDLQVVPAGGHNLASFEFSESGVYQGPIIGLDTDNTYVLWSIQNLGGGLTPTAAFSYRVSFRHGAPELANPRAIGLPAAFRPDYIDYTSPYGFTQISPLSADETVYSSDFVNSPATVPSLQAELPVAFSLLTQSEATSQIQLATAILSKGEQVGYQLASKTGNASLMPAITTDPDTYLHLAWIDTAGFKEFDVYYASNAPEARNWLDRTSSEDIVLGAADLVFGLMSGIGLLPIAAIWSFPPLVWVVVFFIFSGQEELMRTLAKVGFAIAIVLYAGMKLLLLPGLFRGTPFLYLVPREWATFTGMAVPAFILGVALAAVYLYSRRSERATIFKGYLIFALVDVLLTLGLYAPGFFGAG
;
A
#
# COMPACT_ATOMS: atom_id res chain seq x y z
N MET A 1 -31.51 -42.70 12.91
CA MET A 1 -31.60 -41.96 11.63
C MET A 1 -31.97 -40.49 11.86
N ILE A 2 -32.91 -40.18 12.75
CA ILE A 2 -33.37 -38.80 13.08
C ILE A 2 -32.24 -37.87 13.59
N LYS A 3 -31.43 -38.29 14.58
CA LYS A 3 -30.29 -37.47 15.08
C LYS A 3 -29.23 -37.08 14.04
N ARG A 4 -29.13 -37.78 12.91
CA ARG A 4 -28.15 -37.45 11.85
C ARG A 4 -28.63 -36.33 10.92
N ILE A 5 -29.95 -36.14 10.83
CA ILE A 5 -30.55 -35.10 10.00
C ILE A 5 -30.42 -33.75 10.71
N ASP A 6 -30.57 -33.72 12.05
CA ASP A 6 -30.46 -32.49 12.84
C ASP A 6 -29.06 -31.85 12.77
N HIS A 7 -27.99 -32.67 12.81
CA HIS A 7 -26.61 -32.16 12.67
C HIS A 7 -26.29 -31.66 11.26
N LEU A 8 -26.85 -32.29 10.23
CA LEU A 8 -26.66 -31.87 8.84
C LEU A 8 -27.40 -30.56 8.57
N CYS A 9 -28.65 -30.42 9.04
CA CYS A 9 -29.41 -29.19 8.95
C CYS A 9 -28.73 -28.05 9.73
N ALA A 10 -28.22 -28.29 10.94
CA ALA A 10 -27.48 -27.28 11.70
C ALA A 10 -26.20 -26.82 10.97
N LEU A 11 -25.46 -27.74 10.35
CA LEU A 11 -24.26 -27.42 9.58
C LEU A 11 -24.59 -26.62 8.30
N VAL A 12 -25.67 -26.98 7.61
CA VAL A 12 -26.14 -26.24 6.41
C VAL A 12 -26.62 -24.85 6.78
N ILE A 13 -27.34 -24.70 7.90
CA ILE A 13 -27.79 -23.40 8.40
C ILE A 13 -26.59 -22.55 8.83
N LEU A 14 -25.60 -23.13 9.50
CA LEU A 14 -24.37 -22.43 9.87
C LEU A 14 -23.57 -21.99 8.63
N ALA A 15 -23.42 -22.87 7.64
CA ALA A 15 -22.75 -22.55 6.38
C ALA A 15 -23.50 -21.46 5.60
N ALA A 16 -24.83 -21.53 5.54
CA ALA A 16 -25.67 -20.50 4.92
C ALA A 16 -25.59 -19.16 5.68
N ALA A 17 -25.57 -19.19 7.01
CA ALA A 17 -25.39 -17.99 7.82
C ALA A 17 -24.01 -17.37 7.65
N LEU A 18 -22.95 -18.19 7.56
CA LEU A 18 -21.59 -17.73 7.24
C LEU A 18 -21.50 -17.15 5.82
N MET A 19 -22.16 -17.77 4.84
CA MET A 19 -22.19 -17.23 3.47
C MET A 19 -22.98 -15.93 3.36
N LEU A 20 -24.08 -15.79 4.10
CA LEU A 20 -24.86 -14.56 4.12
C LEU A 20 -24.16 -13.44 4.91
N GLY A 21 -23.40 -13.76 5.95
CA GLY A 21 -22.62 -12.79 6.72
C GLY A 21 -21.37 -12.30 5.99
N GLY A 22 -20.65 -13.20 5.30
CA GLY A 22 -19.37 -12.89 4.65
C GLY A 22 -19.44 -11.89 3.50
N CYS A 23 -20.58 -11.73 2.83
CA CYS A 23 -20.71 -10.80 1.70
C CYS A 23 -20.78 -9.31 2.11
N SER A 24 -20.79 -8.97 3.39
CA SER A 24 -20.98 -7.58 3.86
C SER A 24 -19.99 -7.10 4.91
N ILE A 25 -19.07 -7.96 5.36
CA ILE A 25 -18.08 -7.60 6.37
C ILE A 25 -16.79 -7.27 5.62
N GLU A 26 -16.46 -6.00 5.55
CA GLU A 26 -15.14 -5.53 5.12
C GLU A 26 -14.36 -5.25 6.40
N SER A 27 -13.14 -5.79 6.55
CA SER A 27 -12.32 -5.47 7.72
C SER A 27 -11.91 -4.01 7.64
N ASP A 28 -11.99 -3.28 8.75
CA ASP A 28 -11.45 -1.93 8.85
C ASP A 28 -9.91 -1.91 8.82
N ARG A 29 -9.26 -3.08 8.77
CA ARG A 29 -7.80 -3.21 8.79
C ARG A 29 -7.26 -4.02 7.60
N SER A 30 -6.28 -3.45 6.90
CA SER A 30 -5.54 -4.13 5.83
C SER A 30 -4.76 -5.34 6.34
N GLU A 31 -4.15 -6.11 5.44
CA GLU A 31 -3.18 -7.12 5.86
C GLU A 31 -1.87 -6.47 6.34
N LYS A 32 -1.08 -7.24 7.10
CA LYS A 32 0.24 -6.79 7.57
C LYS A 32 1.24 -6.82 6.40
N PRO A 33 1.88 -5.69 6.05
CA PRO A 33 2.73 -5.61 4.86
C PRO A 33 4.16 -6.11 5.09
N SER A 34 4.70 -5.90 6.29
CA SER A 34 6.11 -6.15 6.59
C SER A 34 6.33 -6.28 8.11
N PRO A 35 7.55 -6.60 8.57
CA PRO A 35 7.85 -6.75 9.99
C PRO A 35 7.54 -5.49 10.80
N ASP A 36 8.01 -4.32 10.35
CA ASP A 36 7.99 -3.10 11.15
C ASP A 36 6.76 -2.21 10.97
N TRP A 37 6.05 -2.31 9.84
CA TRP A 37 4.79 -1.58 9.66
C TRP A 37 3.61 -2.32 10.28
N SER A 38 2.68 -1.55 10.86
CA SER A 38 1.39 -2.06 11.28
C SER A 38 0.50 -2.43 10.08
N ARG A 39 -0.58 -3.15 10.35
CA ARG A 39 -1.76 -3.15 9.46
C ARG A 39 -2.27 -1.71 9.27
N GLY A 40 -2.82 -1.41 8.09
CA GLY A 40 -3.45 -0.12 7.80
C GLY A 40 -4.87 -0.07 8.35
N LEU A 41 -5.22 0.97 9.09
CA LEU A 41 -6.56 1.29 9.57
C LEU A 41 -7.30 2.16 8.55
N ARG A 42 -8.49 1.73 8.13
CA ARG A 42 -9.38 2.51 7.27
C ARG A 42 -10.11 3.57 8.11
N LEU A 43 -9.98 4.83 7.70
CA LEU A 43 -10.55 5.99 8.43
C LEU A 43 -11.77 6.60 7.74
N GLY A 44 -11.91 6.43 6.44
CA GLY A 44 -13.04 7.00 5.71
C GLY A 44 -12.88 6.89 4.20
N ARG A 45 -13.58 7.77 3.48
CA ARG A 45 -13.57 7.84 2.01
C ARG A 45 -13.35 9.27 1.51
N THR A 46 -12.86 9.37 0.29
CA THR A 46 -12.73 10.61 -0.49
C THR A 46 -13.06 10.35 -1.95
N SER A 47 -13.54 11.37 -2.65
CA SER A 47 -13.74 11.32 -4.10
C SER A 47 -12.56 11.88 -4.92
N LEU A 48 -11.53 12.37 -4.24
CA LEU A 48 -10.39 13.04 -4.86
C LEU A 48 -9.12 12.18 -4.77
N ARG A 49 -8.44 12.04 -5.92
CA ARG A 49 -7.12 11.41 -6.00
C ARG A 49 -6.03 12.41 -5.60
N GLN A 50 -5.85 12.63 -4.30
CA GLN A 50 -4.83 13.53 -3.75
C GLN A 50 -4.30 13.00 -2.41
N PRO A 51 -3.11 13.42 -1.95
CA PRO A 51 -2.59 13.03 -0.64
C PRO A 51 -3.52 13.44 0.51
N VAL A 52 -3.49 12.64 1.57
CA VAL A 52 -4.11 12.97 2.86
C VAL A 52 -3.16 13.90 3.60
N ALA A 53 -3.65 15.01 4.14
CA ALA A 53 -2.83 15.86 5.00
C ALA A 53 -2.56 15.12 6.32
N LEU A 54 -1.31 15.05 6.76
CA LEU A 54 -0.89 14.26 7.91
C LEU A 54 0.13 15.06 8.74
N GLN A 55 -0.10 15.17 10.04
CA GLN A 55 0.85 15.72 11.02
C GLN A 55 0.73 15.01 12.37
N VAL A 56 1.74 15.16 13.21
CA VAL A 56 1.76 14.66 14.59
C VAL A 56 2.09 15.83 15.52
N ASP A 57 1.32 15.99 16.60
CA ASP A 57 1.56 17.02 17.62
C ASP A 57 2.60 16.58 18.67
N SER A 58 2.94 17.47 19.61
CA SER A 58 3.93 17.17 20.65
C SER A 58 3.47 16.09 21.65
N ASP A 59 2.15 15.90 21.80
CA ASP A 59 1.50 14.87 22.61
C ASP A 59 1.36 13.52 21.86
N ARG A 60 1.89 13.41 20.63
CA ARG A 60 1.83 12.24 19.75
C ARG A 60 0.42 11.90 19.25
N HIS A 61 -0.50 12.85 19.24
CA HIS A 61 -1.72 12.70 18.47
C HIS A 61 -1.45 12.85 16.99
N VAL A 62 -2.08 11.99 16.20
CA VAL A 62 -1.98 12.02 14.74
C VAL A 62 -3.19 12.75 14.17
N HIS A 63 -2.93 13.79 13.39
CA HIS A 63 -3.95 14.60 12.74
C HIS A 63 -4.01 14.29 11.25
N LEU A 64 -5.21 14.00 10.74
CA LEU A 64 -5.44 13.71 9.34
C LEU A 64 -6.56 14.58 8.77
N VAL A 65 -6.37 15.13 7.57
CA VAL A 65 -7.43 15.83 6.83
C VAL A 65 -7.49 15.35 5.38
N TRP A 66 -8.71 15.10 4.90
CA TRP A 66 -9.00 14.79 3.50
C TRP A 66 -10.32 15.41 3.05
N CYS A 67 -10.61 15.33 1.75
CA CYS A 67 -11.81 15.94 1.17
C CYS A 67 -12.93 14.91 0.98
N ASP A 68 -14.11 15.14 1.58
CA ASP A 68 -15.28 14.24 1.56
C ASP A 68 -16.57 15.09 1.49
N ASP A 69 -16.93 15.57 0.28
CA ASP A 69 -17.95 16.61 0.03
C ASP A 69 -17.78 17.91 0.85
N GLY A 70 -16.58 18.11 1.39
CA GLY A 70 -16.16 19.09 2.39
C GLY A 70 -14.76 18.71 2.89
N LEU A 71 -14.33 19.23 4.04
CA LEU A 71 -13.11 18.79 4.72
C LEU A 71 -13.49 17.87 5.88
N ARG A 72 -12.89 16.69 5.94
CA ARG A 72 -13.04 15.73 7.04
C ARG A 72 -11.74 15.69 7.82
N TYR A 73 -11.86 15.76 9.14
CA TYR A 73 -10.76 15.75 10.10
C TYR A 73 -10.84 14.49 10.96
N ALA A 74 -9.70 13.84 11.15
CA ALA A 74 -9.55 12.77 12.12
C ALA A 74 -8.36 13.03 13.04
N GLN A 75 -8.51 12.65 14.30
CA GLN A 75 -7.45 12.65 15.30
C GLN A 75 -7.33 11.25 15.88
N LEU A 76 -6.11 10.73 15.94
CA LEU A 76 -5.79 9.46 16.58
C LEU A 76 -4.89 9.70 17.80
N ASP A 77 -5.01 8.85 18.82
CA ASP A 77 -4.02 8.80 19.91
C ASP A 77 -2.74 8.05 19.49
N GLU A 78 -1.75 8.01 20.40
CA GLU A 78 -0.47 7.31 20.19
C GLU A 78 -0.62 5.79 19.92
N GLN A 79 -1.74 5.18 20.35
CA GLN A 79 -2.08 3.77 20.05
C GLN A 79 -2.89 3.61 18.75
N ALA A 80 -3.12 4.70 18.01
CA ALA A 80 -3.96 4.75 16.83
C ALA A 80 -5.46 4.48 17.09
N HIS A 81 -5.97 4.73 18.30
CA HIS A 81 -7.42 4.81 18.51
C HIS A 81 -7.96 6.11 17.93
N VAL A 82 -9.10 6.02 17.25
CA VAL A 82 -9.79 7.19 16.70
C VAL A 82 -10.44 7.98 17.84
N LEU A 83 -9.94 9.18 18.10
CA LEU A 83 -10.53 10.12 19.07
C LEU A 83 -11.62 10.97 18.42
N ILE A 84 -11.33 11.46 17.20
CA ILE A 84 -12.23 12.30 16.40
C ILE A 84 -12.24 11.79 14.96
N ASN A 85 -13.40 11.78 14.30
CA ASN A 85 -13.53 11.55 12.86
C ASN A 85 -14.81 12.20 12.34
N GLU A 86 -14.72 13.50 12.04
CA GLU A 86 -15.89 14.32 11.75
C GLU A 86 -15.64 15.26 10.57
N ARG A 87 -16.72 15.72 9.95
CA ARG A 87 -16.66 16.75 8.92
C ARG A 87 -16.49 18.11 9.60
N LEU A 88 -15.50 18.89 9.19
CA LEU A 88 -15.34 20.26 9.63
C LEU A 88 -16.53 21.10 9.16
N GLY A 89 -17.08 21.92 10.05
CA GLY A 89 -18.26 22.77 9.81
C GLY A 89 -18.01 23.97 8.90
N ILE A 90 -17.13 23.84 7.90
CA ILE A 90 -16.75 24.89 6.97
C ILE A 90 -17.51 24.69 5.65
N ASP A 91 -18.29 25.69 5.26
CA ASP A 91 -19.00 25.69 3.98
C ASP A 91 -18.04 26.11 2.86
N LEU A 92 -17.64 25.16 2.02
CA LEU A 92 -16.60 25.35 1.01
C LEU A 92 -17.00 24.76 -0.33
N PRO A 93 -16.90 25.53 -1.43
CA PRO A 93 -17.07 24.98 -2.76
C PRO A 93 -15.83 24.16 -3.17
N SER A 94 -16.00 22.83 -3.22
CA SER A 94 -15.01 21.89 -3.78
C SER A 94 -13.58 22.03 -3.22
N PRO A 95 -13.34 21.82 -1.91
CA PRO A 95 -12.00 21.90 -1.31
C PRO A 95 -11.04 20.86 -1.89
N ARG A 96 -9.74 21.19 -1.95
CA ARG A 96 -8.65 20.39 -2.56
C ARG A 96 -7.32 20.66 -1.87
N LYS A 97 -6.38 19.72 -2.02
CA LYS A 97 -4.99 19.81 -1.54
C LYS A 97 -4.90 20.33 -0.09
N PRO A 98 -5.57 19.71 0.90
CA PRO A 98 -5.39 20.12 2.29
C PRO A 98 -3.93 19.93 2.70
N GLN A 99 -3.42 20.82 3.56
CA GLN A 99 -2.12 20.72 4.22
C GLN A 99 -2.31 21.03 5.70
N LEU A 100 -1.69 20.21 6.55
CA LEU A 100 -1.66 20.40 8.00
C LEU A 100 -0.26 20.83 8.43
N LEU A 101 -0.22 21.63 9.49
CA LEU A 101 0.99 22.04 10.19
C LEU A 101 0.64 22.22 11.66
N VAL A 102 1.48 21.71 12.56
CA VAL A 102 1.33 21.90 14.02
C VAL A 102 2.45 22.83 14.46
N ASP A 103 2.11 23.94 15.11
CA ASP A 103 3.09 24.89 15.62
C ASP A 103 3.65 24.49 16.99
N GLY A 104 4.60 25.28 17.53
CA GLY A 104 5.22 25.00 18.82
C GLY A 104 4.29 25.20 20.03
N GLU A 105 3.07 25.70 19.84
CA GLU A 105 2.03 25.82 20.85
C GLU A 105 0.95 24.73 20.69
N ASP A 106 1.22 23.71 19.87
CA ASP A 106 0.29 22.64 19.46
C ASP A 106 -0.99 23.17 18.78
N THR A 107 -0.92 24.37 18.19
CA THR A 107 -2.01 24.87 17.35
C THR A 107 -1.94 24.19 15.99
N ILE A 108 -3.07 23.61 15.59
CA ILE A 108 -3.21 22.93 14.30
C ILE A 108 -3.63 23.97 13.26
N HIS A 109 -2.77 24.21 12.28
CA HIS A 109 -3.09 25.00 11.11
C HIS A 109 -3.51 24.10 9.95
N LEU A 110 -4.62 24.45 9.31
CA LEU A 110 -5.12 23.79 8.12
C LEU A 110 -5.22 24.81 6.99
N ALA A 111 -4.59 24.51 5.87
CA ALA A 111 -4.72 25.28 4.63
C ALA A 111 -5.19 24.39 3.49
N TRP A 112 -5.94 24.97 2.54
CA TRP A 112 -6.48 24.24 1.39
C TRP A 112 -6.76 25.17 0.22
N LEU A 113 -6.93 24.58 -0.96
CA LEU A 113 -7.46 25.28 -2.13
C LEU A 113 -8.97 25.06 -2.23
N SER A 114 -9.73 26.12 -2.47
CA SER A 114 -11.18 26.06 -2.70
C SER A 114 -11.50 26.58 -4.09
N ARG A 115 -12.41 25.92 -4.82
CA ARG A 115 -12.74 26.30 -6.20
C ARG A 115 -14.19 26.74 -6.32
N ALA A 116 -14.38 28.03 -6.59
CA ALA A 116 -15.67 28.66 -6.86
C ALA A 116 -15.65 29.33 -8.24
N GLU A 117 -16.67 29.13 -9.05
CA GLU A 117 -16.84 29.82 -10.35
C GLU A 117 -15.62 29.72 -11.31
N GLY A 118 -14.82 28.65 -11.17
CA GLY A 118 -13.62 28.41 -11.98
C GLY A 118 -12.34 29.05 -11.42
N ILE A 119 -12.44 29.86 -10.37
CA ILE A 119 -11.30 30.46 -9.66
C ILE A 119 -10.95 29.56 -8.48
N GLN A 120 -9.65 29.33 -8.26
CA GLN A 120 -9.15 28.51 -7.16
C GLN A 120 -8.32 29.36 -6.21
N GLU A 121 -8.79 29.55 -4.98
CA GLU A 121 -8.18 30.45 -3.99
C GLU A 121 -7.61 29.65 -2.81
N LEU A 122 -6.63 30.22 -2.11
CA LEU A 122 -5.97 29.63 -0.94
C LEU A 122 -6.59 30.16 0.35
N TYR A 123 -7.03 29.22 1.19
CA TYR A 123 -7.63 29.51 2.50
C TYR A 123 -6.84 28.87 3.62
N HIS A 124 -6.98 29.43 4.82
CA HIS A 124 -6.41 28.94 6.08
C HIS A 124 -7.45 28.95 7.20
N VAL A 125 -7.28 28.04 8.17
CA VAL A 125 -7.98 28.07 9.46
C VAL A 125 -7.12 27.43 10.55
N SER A 126 -7.33 27.85 11.80
CA SER A 126 -6.89 27.10 12.99
C SER A 126 -7.94 26.05 13.38
N ILE A 127 -7.47 24.89 13.83
CA ILE A 127 -8.30 23.84 14.41
C ILE A 127 -7.94 23.74 15.90
N ASP A 128 -8.95 23.80 16.77
CA ASP A 128 -8.76 23.57 18.20
C ASP A 128 -8.78 22.06 18.55
N GLN A 129 -8.54 21.73 19.82
CA GLN A 129 -8.55 20.33 20.30
C GLN A 129 -9.91 19.61 20.14
N GLY A 130 -11.00 20.33 19.86
CA GLY A 130 -12.34 19.78 19.66
C GLY A 130 -12.77 19.71 18.19
N ALA A 131 -11.84 19.89 17.24
CA ALA A 131 -12.12 20.02 15.81
C ALA A 131 -13.02 21.22 15.44
N THR A 132 -13.05 22.25 16.29
CA THR A 132 -13.73 23.51 16.00
C THR A 132 -12.76 24.50 15.35
N THR A 133 -13.32 25.49 14.65
CA THR A 133 -12.56 26.37 13.76
C THR A 133 -13.04 27.81 13.87
N ASP A 134 -12.14 28.79 13.80
CA ASP A 134 -12.44 30.23 13.90
C ASP A 134 -12.98 30.88 12.60
N GLY A 135 -13.27 30.05 11.58
CA GLY A 135 -13.73 30.49 10.26
C GLY A 135 -12.58 30.69 9.27
N PRO A 136 -12.81 30.47 7.97
CA PRO A 136 -11.74 30.47 6.97
C PRO A 136 -11.24 31.88 6.68
N VAL A 137 -9.92 32.05 6.63
CA VAL A 137 -9.21 33.26 6.20
C VAL A 137 -8.72 33.07 4.77
N LEU A 138 -9.02 34.02 3.88
CA LEU A 138 -8.45 34.05 2.53
C LEU A 138 -6.99 34.52 2.60
N VAL A 139 -6.07 33.69 2.11
CA VAL A 139 -4.61 33.94 2.16
C VAL A 139 -4.09 34.48 0.83
N SER A 140 -4.56 33.93 -0.30
CA SER A 140 -4.26 34.47 -1.62
C SER A 140 -5.03 35.78 -1.87
N TRP A 141 -4.71 36.49 -2.94
CA TRP A 141 -5.55 37.63 -3.31
C TRP A 141 -6.94 37.21 -3.80
N GLU A 142 -7.92 38.08 -3.59
CA GLU A 142 -9.28 37.90 -4.10
C GLU A 142 -9.27 37.75 -5.63
N GLY A 143 -9.89 36.69 -6.12
CA GLY A 143 -9.97 36.38 -7.55
C GLY A 143 -8.69 35.79 -8.15
N GLN A 144 -7.65 35.54 -7.34
CA GLN A 144 -6.42 34.93 -7.83
C GLN A 144 -6.61 33.43 -8.06
N ASN A 145 -6.16 32.94 -9.22
CA ASN A 145 -6.15 31.51 -9.53
C ASN A 145 -4.83 30.86 -9.06
N VAL A 146 -4.89 30.19 -7.91
CA VAL A 146 -3.79 29.47 -7.26
C VAL A 146 -3.75 28.02 -7.74
N SER A 147 -2.61 27.57 -8.27
CA SER A 147 -2.43 26.21 -8.81
C SER A 147 -1.85 25.22 -7.78
N GLY A 148 -1.04 25.71 -6.84
CA GLY A 148 -0.42 24.93 -5.77
C GLY A 148 0.16 25.83 -4.68
N PHE A 149 0.34 25.29 -3.48
CA PHE A 149 0.85 26.05 -2.34
C PHE A 149 1.64 25.15 -1.38
N GLN A 150 2.35 25.81 -0.46
CA GLN A 150 3.01 25.23 0.71
C GLN A 150 2.81 26.16 1.90
N MET A 151 2.47 25.59 3.04
CA MET A 151 2.41 26.21 4.35
C MET A 151 3.55 25.66 5.21
N TYR A 152 4.30 26.52 5.87
CA TYR A 152 5.44 26.13 6.71
C TYR A 152 5.59 27.05 7.93
N LEU A 153 6.29 26.55 8.97
CA LEU A 153 6.68 27.35 10.12
C LEU A 153 8.00 28.06 9.83
N SER A 154 7.98 29.38 9.87
CA SER A 154 9.19 30.18 9.78
C SER A 154 10.01 30.04 11.07
N PRO A 155 11.35 30.17 11.02
CA PRO A 155 12.19 30.21 12.22
C PRO A 155 11.85 31.36 13.18
N SER A 156 11.17 32.40 12.70
CA SER A 156 10.60 33.49 13.50
C SER A 156 9.28 33.13 14.19
N ALA A 157 8.87 31.85 14.15
CA ALA A 157 7.67 31.25 14.72
C ALA A 157 6.34 31.72 14.12
N GLY A 158 6.35 32.26 12.90
CA GLY A 158 5.13 32.59 12.14
C GLY A 158 4.78 31.51 11.12
N VAL A 159 3.48 31.30 10.89
CA VAL A 159 2.98 30.54 9.73
C VAL A 159 3.15 31.38 8.47
N GLU A 160 3.85 30.83 7.50
CA GLU A 160 4.11 31.45 6.20
C GLU A 160 3.61 30.58 5.06
N PHE A 161 3.33 31.23 3.93
CA PHE A 161 2.81 30.58 2.74
C PHE A 161 3.66 30.92 1.52
N ILE A 162 3.90 29.93 0.67
CA ILE A 162 4.36 30.11 -0.70
C ILE A 162 3.35 29.45 -1.63
N TRP A 163 2.89 30.15 -2.67
CA TRP A 163 1.98 29.58 -3.65
C TRP A 163 2.32 29.99 -5.07
N ALA A 164 1.98 29.09 -5.99
CA ALA A 164 1.98 29.35 -7.41
C ALA A 164 0.60 29.86 -7.84
N GLY A 165 0.59 30.96 -8.59
CA GLY A 165 -0.64 31.50 -9.17
C GLY A 165 -0.36 32.29 -10.43
N GLU A 166 -1.41 32.73 -11.11
CA GLU A 166 -1.31 33.66 -12.23
C GLU A 166 -1.30 35.11 -11.72
N PHE A 167 -0.33 35.90 -12.16
CA PHE A 167 -0.12 37.30 -11.77
C PHE A 167 -0.18 38.17 -13.03
N GLY A 168 -1.12 39.12 -13.08
CA GLY A 168 -1.20 40.08 -14.19
C GLY A 168 -1.53 39.46 -15.55
N GLN A 169 -0.72 39.73 -16.59
CA GLN A 169 -0.95 39.32 -18.00
C GLN A 169 -0.78 37.80 -18.25
N GLY A 170 -1.12 36.95 -17.29
CA GLY A 170 -1.06 35.48 -17.40
C GLY A 170 0.31 34.87 -17.12
N SER A 171 1.25 35.63 -16.54
CA SER A 171 2.53 35.07 -16.08
C SER A 171 2.34 34.32 -14.76
N SER A 172 2.84 33.09 -14.69
CA SER A 172 2.90 32.36 -13.41
C SER A 172 4.02 32.92 -12.55
N ALA A 173 3.84 32.93 -11.23
CA ALA A 173 4.92 33.22 -10.30
C ALA A 173 4.69 32.51 -8.97
N LEU A 174 5.75 32.39 -8.18
CA LEU A 174 5.64 32.08 -6.77
C LEU A 174 5.47 33.38 -5.99
N ALA A 175 4.40 33.48 -5.20
CA ALA A 175 4.25 34.50 -4.19
C ALA A 175 4.51 33.95 -2.80
N HIS A 176 4.81 34.86 -1.88
CA HIS A 176 5.04 34.61 -0.47
C HIS A 176 4.21 35.58 0.38
N THR A 177 3.68 35.10 1.50
CA THR A 177 3.07 35.95 2.53
C THR A 177 3.18 35.32 3.92
N THR A 178 2.86 36.12 4.95
CA THR A 178 2.73 35.65 6.33
C THR A 178 1.26 35.61 6.71
N LEU A 179 0.88 34.71 7.63
CA LEU A 179 -0.50 34.64 8.12
C LEU A 179 -0.95 35.92 8.82
N GLN A 180 -0.02 36.64 9.46
CA GLN A 180 -0.32 37.87 10.20
C GLN A 180 -0.58 39.09 9.30
N ASP A 181 -0.11 39.07 8.05
CA ASP A 181 -0.24 40.18 7.11
C ASP A 181 -0.44 39.68 5.66
N PRO A 182 -1.55 38.96 5.37
CA PRO A 182 -1.79 38.36 4.06
C PRO A 182 -1.80 39.39 2.92
N ASP A 183 -2.22 40.63 3.22
CA ASP A 183 -2.28 41.76 2.28
C ASP A 183 -0.89 42.20 1.77
N ARG A 184 0.20 41.86 2.47
CA ARG A 184 1.58 42.19 2.09
C ARG A 184 2.30 41.08 1.32
N SER A 185 1.55 40.34 0.51
CA SER A 185 2.10 39.31 -0.37
C SER A 185 3.15 39.88 -1.35
N THR A 186 4.27 39.18 -1.52
CA THR A 186 5.35 39.58 -2.45
C THR A 186 5.64 38.49 -3.48
N THR A 187 6.12 38.86 -4.66
CA THR A 187 6.57 37.90 -5.68
C THR A 187 7.98 37.43 -5.35
N LEU A 188 8.14 36.13 -5.12
CA LEU A 188 9.40 35.49 -4.71
C LEU A 188 10.19 34.96 -5.92
N VAL A 189 9.52 34.26 -6.84
CA VAL A 189 10.16 33.68 -8.03
C VAL A 189 9.28 33.90 -9.26
N PRO A 190 9.71 34.71 -10.24
CA PRO A 190 9.05 34.81 -11.53
C PRO A 190 9.04 33.46 -12.27
N ASP A 191 7.95 33.15 -12.97
CA ASP A 191 7.77 31.94 -13.79
C ASP A 191 7.86 30.61 -13.01
N GLY A 192 7.88 30.65 -11.68
CA GLY A 192 7.89 29.46 -10.83
C GLY A 192 6.50 28.89 -10.61
N ILE A 193 6.40 27.56 -10.61
CA ILE A 193 5.19 26.77 -10.32
C ILE A 193 5.51 25.59 -9.39
N ASP A 194 4.47 24.98 -8.82
CA ASP A 194 4.54 23.78 -7.98
C ASP A 194 5.63 23.84 -6.89
N PRO A 195 5.52 24.78 -5.94
CA PRO A 195 6.51 24.93 -4.89
C PRO A 195 6.47 23.76 -3.91
N TYR A 196 7.63 23.44 -3.35
CA TYR A 196 7.80 22.60 -2.18
C TYR A 196 8.73 23.30 -1.20
N VAL A 197 8.37 23.30 0.08
CA VAL A 197 9.14 23.94 1.14
C VAL A 197 9.40 22.92 2.23
N LEU A 198 10.64 22.91 2.73
CA LEU A 198 11.04 22.12 3.88
C LEU A 198 11.89 23.00 4.79
N VAL A 199 11.60 23.02 6.08
CA VAL A 199 12.40 23.73 7.08
C VAL A 199 13.21 22.70 7.84
N ASP A 200 14.54 22.87 7.87
CA ASP A 200 15.42 21.96 8.63
C ASP A 200 15.45 22.34 10.13
N ASP A 201 16.02 21.45 10.95
CA ASP A 201 16.15 21.66 12.40
C ASP A 201 17.01 22.88 12.79
N LYS A 202 17.74 23.46 11.83
CA LYS A 202 18.54 24.68 12.01
C LYS A 202 17.77 25.94 11.63
N GLY A 203 16.53 25.81 11.17
CA GLY A 203 15.71 26.89 10.64
C GLY A 203 16.06 27.31 9.22
N THR A 204 16.84 26.51 8.47
CA THR A 204 17.05 26.76 7.05
C THR A 204 15.79 26.40 6.29
N VAL A 205 15.24 27.38 5.57
CA VAL A 205 14.07 27.13 4.71
C VAL A 205 14.58 26.73 3.32
N HIS A 206 14.41 25.47 2.97
CA HIS A 206 14.70 24.91 1.66
C HIS A 206 13.48 25.05 0.76
N VAL A 207 13.69 25.49 -0.48
CA VAL A 207 12.61 25.62 -1.48
C VAL A 207 13.01 24.96 -2.79
N ALA A 208 12.08 24.20 -3.35
CA ALA A 208 12.19 23.65 -4.70
C ALA A 208 10.93 24.04 -5.49
N TRP A 209 11.09 24.23 -6.79
CA TRP A 209 10.00 24.58 -7.68
C TRP A 209 10.27 24.11 -9.10
N LEU A 210 9.26 24.19 -9.95
CA LEU A 210 9.40 23.97 -11.39
C LEU A 210 9.31 25.27 -12.16
N GLN A 211 9.93 25.28 -13.33
CA GLN A 211 9.62 26.26 -14.38
C GLN A 211 9.22 25.53 -15.66
N GLU A 212 8.28 26.12 -16.39
CA GLU A 212 7.80 25.56 -17.66
C GLU A 212 8.81 25.75 -18.78
N ARG A 213 8.99 24.70 -19.60
CA ARG A 213 9.79 24.74 -20.83
C ARG A 213 8.94 24.24 -21.99
N GLY A 214 7.97 25.05 -22.38
CA GLY A 214 6.90 24.62 -23.29
C GLY A 214 5.91 23.68 -22.58
N TYR A 215 5.08 22.98 -23.36
CA TYR A 215 3.95 22.23 -22.81
C TYR A 215 4.37 20.98 -22.03
N THR A 216 5.38 20.25 -22.51
CA THR A 216 5.72 18.89 -22.04
C THR A 216 7.10 18.77 -21.41
N ALA A 217 7.75 19.89 -21.08
CA ALA A 217 9.02 19.88 -20.36
C ALA A 217 9.02 20.81 -19.16
N ARG A 218 9.77 20.43 -18.13
CA ARG A 218 9.94 21.19 -16.89
C ARG A 218 11.41 21.22 -16.51
N SER A 219 11.82 22.30 -15.84
CA SER A 219 13.11 22.39 -15.16
C SER A 219 12.90 22.45 -13.66
N VAL A 220 13.70 21.67 -12.92
CA VAL A 220 13.65 21.57 -11.46
C VAL A 220 14.67 22.53 -10.88
N TYR A 221 14.22 23.41 -9.99
CA TYR A 221 15.05 24.39 -9.31
C TYR A 221 15.08 24.15 -7.81
N TYR A 222 16.17 24.59 -7.18
CA TYR A 222 16.37 24.54 -5.74
C TYR A 222 17.09 25.78 -5.22
N ALA A 223 16.73 26.22 -4.03
CA ALA A 223 17.41 27.28 -3.30
C ALA A 223 17.12 27.19 -1.80
N THR A 224 17.75 28.07 -1.03
CA THR A 224 17.32 28.37 0.34
C THR A 224 16.71 29.76 0.41
N LEU A 225 15.86 30.02 1.40
CA LEU A 225 15.36 31.36 1.67
C LEU A 225 16.21 32.03 2.75
N ASN A 226 16.40 33.33 2.61
CA ASN A 226 17.09 34.17 3.60
C ASN A 226 16.31 35.46 3.84
N GLY A 227 16.32 35.92 5.08
CA GLY A 227 15.53 37.06 5.54
C GLY A 227 14.16 36.66 6.08
N THR A 228 13.33 37.65 6.33
CA THR A 228 11.94 37.53 6.76
C THR A 228 11.08 38.44 5.91
N ALA A 229 9.76 38.21 5.86
CA ALA A 229 8.85 39.15 5.21
C ALA A 229 9.08 40.60 5.70
N PRO A 230 9.07 41.61 4.80
CA PRO A 230 8.88 41.54 3.35
C PRO A 230 10.18 41.35 2.55
N ASP A 231 11.34 41.30 3.20
CA ASP A 231 12.67 41.25 2.56
C ASP A 231 13.15 39.81 2.29
N LEU A 232 12.22 38.85 2.21
CA LEU A 232 12.53 37.44 1.97
C LEU A 232 13.10 37.26 0.56
N GLN A 233 14.24 36.58 0.45
CA GLN A 233 14.92 36.37 -0.82
C GLN A 233 15.33 34.92 -1.03
N VAL A 234 15.29 34.50 -2.29
CA VAL A 234 15.83 33.22 -2.75
C VAL A 234 17.35 33.34 -2.90
N VAL A 235 18.09 32.40 -2.30
CA VAL A 235 19.55 32.36 -2.31
C VAL A 235 20.06 31.06 -2.94
N PRO A 236 20.82 31.15 -4.05
CA PRO A 236 21.14 32.35 -4.82
C PRO A 236 19.93 32.89 -5.57
N ALA A 237 20.01 34.15 -6.01
CA ALA A 237 18.94 34.77 -6.81
C ALA A 237 18.63 33.93 -8.06
N GLY A 238 17.36 33.60 -8.26
CA GLY A 238 16.88 32.73 -9.36
C GLY A 238 17.08 31.23 -9.14
N GLY A 239 17.72 30.81 -8.04
CA GLY A 239 17.94 29.41 -7.69
C GLY A 239 18.96 28.66 -8.54
N HIS A 240 19.23 27.43 -8.13
CA HIS A 240 20.04 26.48 -8.88
C HIS A 240 19.15 25.59 -9.74
N ASN A 241 19.39 25.56 -11.05
CA ASN A 241 18.78 24.56 -11.93
C ASN A 241 19.46 23.20 -11.67
N LEU A 242 18.69 22.25 -11.13
CA LEU A 242 19.18 20.92 -10.78
C LEU A 242 19.07 19.94 -11.94
N ALA A 243 17.98 20.02 -12.70
CA ALA A 243 17.65 19.06 -13.74
C ALA A 243 16.56 19.59 -14.68
N SER A 244 16.39 18.93 -15.82
CA SER A 244 15.22 19.11 -16.68
C SER A 244 14.67 17.75 -17.08
N PHE A 245 13.36 17.66 -17.24
CA PHE A 245 12.69 16.43 -17.69
C PHE A 245 11.58 16.73 -18.68
N GLU A 246 11.30 15.74 -19.51
CA GLU A 246 10.22 15.74 -20.48
C GLU A 246 9.22 14.63 -20.11
N PHE A 247 7.96 14.84 -20.44
CA PHE A 247 6.90 13.85 -20.25
C PHE A 247 5.98 13.85 -21.47
N SER A 248 5.23 12.76 -21.66
CA SER A 248 4.29 12.67 -22.78
C SER A 248 3.13 13.66 -22.62
N GLU A 249 2.43 14.00 -23.70
CA GLU A 249 1.23 14.88 -23.61
C GLU A 249 0.11 14.28 -22.73
N SER A 250 0.06 12.95 -22.59
CA SER A 250 -0.83 12.24 -21.66
C SER A 250 -0.18 11.92 -20.32
N GLY A 251 1.05 12.41 -20.10
CA GLY A 251 1.79 12.23 -18.87
C GLY A 251 1.37 13.23 -17.81
N VAL A 252 1.48 12.82 -16.56
CA VAL A 252 1.36 13.70 -15.39
C VAL A 252 2.63 13.58 -14.56
N TYR A 253 2.98 14.63 -13.84
CA TYR A 253 4.12 14.62 -12.94
C TYR A 253 3.68 14.89 -11.50
N GLN A 254 4.56 14.58 -10.56
CA GLN A 254 4.40 14.85 -9.13
C GLN A 254 5.71 15.36 -8.55
N GLY A 255 5.64 16.34 -7.66
CA GLY A 255 6.79 17.05 -7.12
C GLY A 255 7.12 18.33 -7.89
N PRO A 256 8.24 18.99 -7.57
CA PRO A 256 9.37 18.51 -6.77
C PRO A 256 9.01 18.35 -5.29
N ILE A 257 9.77 17.49 -4.60
CA ILE A 257 9.66 17.26 -3.15
C ILE A 257 11.08 17.24 -2.58
N ILE A 258 11.27 17.86 -1.41
CA ILE A 258 12.57 17.90 -0.73
C ILE A 258 12.56 16.92 0.44
N GLY A 259 13.65 16.19 0.61
CA GLY A 259 13.98 15.51 1.86
C GLY A 259 15.44 15.70 2.22
N LEU A 260 15.79 15.54 3.49
CA LEU A 260 17.13 15.74 4.02
C LEU A 260 17.57 14.49 4.79
N ASP A 261 18.83 14.10 4.63
CA ASP A 261 19.56 13.38 5.68
C ASP A 261 20.60 14.34 6.29
N THR A 262 21.35 13.93 7.31
CA THR A 262 22.33 14.78 7.99
C THR A 262 23.42 15.39 7.10
N ASP A 263 23.68 14.78 5.94
CA ASP A 263 24.79 15.14 5.05
C ASP A 263 24.30 15.72 3.70
N ASN A 264 23.10 15.38 3.25
CA ASN A 264 22.62 15.59 1.89
C ASN A 264 21.18 16.11 1.83
N THR A 265 20.96 16.92 0.81
CA THR A 265 19.64 17.32 0.33
C THR A 265 19.25 16.47 -0.87
N TYR A 266 18.01 15.99 -0.88
CA TYR A 266 17.41 15.24 -1.96
C TYR A 266 16.25 16.03 -2.55
N VAL A 267 16.22 16.16 -3.88
CA VAL A 267 15.06 16.69 -4.61
C VAL A 267 14.51 15.57 -5.49
N LEU A 268 13.26 15.18 -5.25
CA LEU A 268 12.59 14.06 -5.89
C LEU A 268 11.37 14.51 -6.69
N TRP A 269 11.07 13.77 -7.76
CA TRP A 269 9.84 13.93 -8.54
C TRP A 269 9.48 12.63 -9.23
N SER A 270 8.25 12.52 -9.72
CA SER A 270 7.80 11.39 -10.53
C SER A 270 7.18 11.84 -11.84
N ILE A 271 7.28 10.97 -12.83
CA ILE A 271 6.60 11.10 -14.12
C ILE A 271 5.76 9.84 -14.31
N GLN A 272 4.44 10.02 -14.43
CA GLN A 272 3.49 8.96 -14.71
C GLN A 272 2.98 9.09 -16.14
N ASN A 273 3.22 8.08 -16.96
CA ASN A 273 2.56 7.92 -18.25
C ASN A 273 1.23 7.19 -18.03
N LEU A 274 0.11 7.87 -18.29
CA LEU A 274 -1.23 7.30 -18.09
C LEU A 274 -1.54 6.11 -19.02
N GLY A 275 -0.72 5.88 -20.03
CA GLY A 275 -0.89 4.81 -21.01
C GLY A 275 -1.97 5.13 -22.04
N GLY A 276 -2.24 4.18 -22.93
CA GLY A 276 -3.23 4.31 -24.00
C GLY A 276 -3.03 3.26 -25.09
N GLY A 277 -4.13 2.65 -25.56
CA GLY A 277 -4.08 1.58 -26.57
C GLY A 277 -3.36 0.33 -26.05
N LEU A 278 -2.15 0.07 -26.53
CA LEU A 278 -1.33 -1.10 -26.17
C LEU A 278 -0.22 -0.78 -25.16
N THR A 279 -0.04 0.49 -24.76
CA THR A 279 1.01 0.88 -23.82
C THR A 279 0.47 0.84 -22.39
N PRO A 280 1.05 0.02 -21.49
CA PRO A 280 0.63 -0.05 -20.09
C PRO A 280 0.93 1.28 -19.38
N THR A 281 0.14 1.57 -18.34
CA THR A 281 0.43 2.67 -17.41
C THR A 281 1.75 2.38 -16.70
N ALA A 282 2.66 3.35 -16.71
CA ALA A 282 3.97 3.25 -16.07
C ALA A 282 4.30 4.55 -15.35
N ALA A 283 5.09 4.48 -14.28
CA ALA A 283 5.53 5.65 -13.54
C ALA A 283 6.95 5.46 -13.03
N PHE A 284 7.75 6.52 -13.12
CA PHE A 284 9.15 6.49 -12.68
C PHE A 284 9.42 7.68 -11.78
N SER A 285 10.12 7.44 -10.69
CA SER A 285 10.58 8.47 -9.77
C SER A 285 12.07 8.71 -9.97
N TYR A 286 12.47 9.97 -9.84
CA TYR A 286 13.83 10.44 -10.01
C TYR A 286 14.26 11.23 -8.80
N ARG A 287 15.57 11.29 -8.58
CA ARG A 287 16.20 12.14 -7.58
C ARG A 287 17.43 12.85 -8.13
N VAL A 288 17.69 14.01 -7.55
CA VAL A 288 19.01 14.64 -7.50
C VAL A 288 19.39 14.78 -6.03
N SER A 289 20.64 14.44 -5.69
CA SER A 289 21.16 14.55 -4.33
C SER A 289 22.48 15.30 -4.32
N PHE A 290 22.68 16.16 -3.34
CA PHE A 290 23.90 16.94 -3.17
C PHE A 290 24.14 17.23 -1.70
N ARG A 291 25.40 17.51 -1.32
CA ARG A 291 25.73 17.92 0.05
C ARG A 291 25.06 19.25 0.37
N HIS A 292 24.64 19.43 1.61
CA HIS A 292 24.02 20.69 2.04
C HIS A 292 24.84 21.91 1.62
N GLY A 293 24.17 22.91 1.04
CA GLY A 293 24.80 24.16 0.57
C GLY A 293 25.65 24.03 -0.69
N ALA A 294 25.74 22.87 -1.32
CA ALA A 294 26.49 22.65 -2.56
C ALA A 294 25.63 22.03 -3.68
N PRO A 295 24.49 22.65 -4.06
CA PRO A 295 23.70 22.18 -5.19
C PRO A 295 24.49 22.32 -6.50
N GLU A 296 24.50 21.25 -7.29
CA GLU A 296 25.11 21.22 -8.61
C GLU A 296 24.15 20.62 -9.64
N LEU A 297 24.28 21.06 -10.89
CA LEU A 297 23.56 20.45 -12.00
C LEU A 297 24.01 18.99 -12.12
N ALA A 298 23.09 18.07 -11.95
CA ALA A 298 23.39 16.65 -11.95
C ALA A 298 22.43 15.90 -12.88
N ASN A 299 22.90 14.77 -13.42
CA ASN A 299 22.01 13.85 -14.11
C ASN A 299 21.08 13.20 -13.09
N PRO A 300 19.75 13.31 -13.25
CA PRO A 300 18.82 12.66 -12.34
C PRO A 300 19.05 11.16 -12.31
N ARG A 301 19.00 10.58 -11.10
CA ARG A 301 19.06 9.13 -10.90
C ARG A 301 17.66 8.60 -10.65
N ALA A 302 17.28 7.53 -11.34
CA ALA A 302 16.01 6.86 -11.09
C ALA A 302 16.00 6.20 -9.70
N ILE A 303 14.83 6.16 -9.07
CA ILE A 303 14.56 5.33 -7.89
C ILE A 303 14.23 3.92 -8.37
N GLY A 304 15.02 2.94 -7.95
CA GLY A 304 14.91 1.56 -8.42
C GLY A 304 14.41 0.64 -7.32
N LEU A 305 13.11 0.35 -7.32
CA LEU A 305 12.49 -0.55 -6.34
C LEU A 305 12.03 -1.85 -7.01
N PRO A 306 12.45 -3.03 -6.52
CA PRO A 306 12.01 -4.31 -7.07
C PRO A 306 10.49 -4.47 -7.00
N ALA A 307 9.89 -5.11 -8.01
CA ALA A 307 8.47 -5.46 -8.00
C ALA A 307 8.14 -6.68 -7.10
N ALA A 308 9.02 -7.08 -6.18
CA ALA A 308 8.81 -8.29 -5.39
C ALA A 308 7.63 -8.13 -4.41
N PHE A 309 6.60 -8.96 -4.53
CA PHE A 309 5.47 -8.98 -3.59
C PHE A 309 5.87 -9.41 -2.16
N ARG A 310 7.01 -10.10 -2.01
CA ARG A 310 7.61 -10.46 -0.71
C ARG A 310 9.11 -10.26 -0.76
N PRO A 311 9.58 -9.07 -0.39
CA PRO A 311 11.01 -8.82 -0.27
C PRO A 311 11.64 -9.73 0.78
N ASP A 312 12.88 -10.18 0.54
CA ASP A 312 13.68 -10.82 1.58
C ASP A 312 14.23 -9.70 2.50
N TYR A 313 13.89 -9.77 3.78
CA TYR A 313 14.30 -8.79 4.79
C TYR A 313 15.53 -9.30 5.56
N ILE A 314 16.48 -8.39 5.80
CA ILE A 314 17.66 -8.62 6.65
C ILE A 314 17.62 -7.66 7.83
N ASP A 315 18.27 -8.04 8.93
CA ASP A 315 18.39 -7.18 10.11
C ASP A 315 19.05 -5.84 9.76
N TYR A 316 18.47 -4.77 10.28
CA TYR A 316 18.86 -3.39 10.06
C TYR A 316 18.61 -2.56 11.30
N THR A 317 19.25 -1.40 11.40
CA THR A 317 18.96 -0.46 12.48
C THR A 317 18.89 0.93 11.89
N SER A 318 17.69 1.47 11.84
CA SER A 318 17.42 2.82 11.36
C SER A 318 17.08 3.75 12.53
N PRO A 319 17.43 5.05 12.46
CA PRO A 319 16.89 6.04 13.39
C PRO A 319 15.35 6.07 13.40
N TYR A 320 14.69 5.66 12.32
CA TYR A 320 13.23 5.66 12.21
C TYR A 320 12.54 4.37 12.69
N GLY A 321 13.21 3.57 13.52
CA GLY A 321 12.60 2.36 14.11
C GLY A 321 12.50 1.14 13.18
N PHE A 322 13.09 1.17 11.98
CA PHE A 322 13.21 -0.05 11.16
C PHE A 322 14.20 -1.03 11.81
N THR A 323 13.73 -2.26 12.01
CA THR A 323 14.55 -3.38 12.50
C THR A 323 14.98 -4.30 11.38
N GLN A 324 14.29 -4.26 10.23
CA GLN A 324 14.65 -5.04 9.05
C GLN A 324 14.34 -4.30 7.75
N ILE A 325 15.22 -4.43 6.75
CA ILE A 325 15.00 -3.88 5.40
C ILE A 325 15.36 -4.90 4.33
N SER A 326 14.80 -4.74 3.13
CA SER A 326 15.27 -5.46 1.96
C SER A 326 16.38 -4.64 1.31
N PRO A 327 17.62 -5.16 1.23
CA PRO A 327 18.77 -4.39 0.80
C PRO A 327 18.69 -4.06 -0.69
N LEU A 328 19.14 -2.86 -1.05
CA LEU A 328 19.35 -2.46 -2.43
C LEU A 328 20.85 -2.27 -2.64
N SER A 329 21.50 -3.23 -3.29
CA SER A 329 22.92 -3.14 -3.60
C SER A 329 23.13 -2.19 -4.78
N ALA A 330 24.03 -1.20 -4.63
CA ALA A 330 24.40 -0.28 -5.71
C ALA A 330 25.01 -0.99 -6.94
N ASP A 331 25.58 -2.18 -6.74
CA ASP A 331 26.26 -2.98 -7.76
C ASP A 331 25.35 -4.04 -8.42
N GLU A 332 24.17 -4.32 -7.87
CA GLU A 332 23.24 -5.27 -8.48
C GLU A 332 22.31 -4.56 -9.46
N THR A 333 22.12 -5.16 -10.63
CA THR A 333 21.13 -4.66 -11.60
C THR A 333 19.75 -4.92 -11.03
N VAL A 334 19.19 -3.94 -10.31
CA VAL A 334 17.83 -4.02 -9.79
C VAL A 334 16.87 -3.92 -10.95
N TYR A 335 16.11 -4.99 -11.21
CA TYR A 335 14.93 -4.93 -12.08
C TYR A 335 13.87 -4.09 -11.37
N SER A 336 13.89 -2.78 -11.62
CA SER A 336 12.92 -1.85 -11.06
C SER A 336 11.52 -2.21 -11.54
N SER A 337 10.54 -2.02 -10.66
CA SER A 337 9.14 -1.99 -11.02
C SER A 337 8.87 -0.92 -12.07
N ASP A 338 7.92 -1.19 -12.97
CA ASP A 338 7.44 -0.26 -13.98
C ASP A 338 6.55 0.86 -13.40
N PHE A 339 6.31 0.84 -12.09
CA PHE A 339 5.53 1.86 -11.39
C PHE A 339 6.17 2.16 -10.04
N VAL A 340 6.93 3.25 -9.97
CA VAL A 340 7.43 3.88 -8.74
C VAL A 340 7.02 5.35 -8.80
N ASN A 341 6.03 5.74 -8.01
CA ASN A 341 5.36 7.04 -8.13
C ASN A 341 5.11 7.71 -6.78
N SER A 342 4.73 8.99 -6.81
CA SER A 342 4.23 9.73 -5.64
C SER A 342 5.18 9.71 -4.44
N PRO A 343 6.42 10.20 -4.55
CA PRO A 343 7.33 10.33 -3.41
C PRO A 343 6.65 11.15 -2.31
N ALA A 344 6.87 10.75 -1.06
CA ALA A 344 6.58 11.56 0.12
C ALA A 344 7.75 11.42 1.09
N THR A 345 8.24 12.55 1.61
CA THR A 345 9.40 12.63 2.50
C THR A 345 8.98 13.04 3.90
N VAL A 346 9.78 12.65 4.90
CA VAL A 346 9.61 13.13 6.27
C VAL A 346 10.30 14.49 6.47
N PRO A 347 9.73 15.38 7.30
CA PRO A 347 10.34 16.66 7.63
C PRO A 347 11.30 16.55 8.83
N SER A 348 12.21 15.57 8.83
CA SER A 348 13.16 15.33 9.93
C SER A 348 14.58 15.16 9.42
N LEU A 349 15.56 15.69 10.15
CA LEU A 349 16.98 15.61 9.81
C LEU A 349 17.68 14.48 10.60
N GLN A 350 17.59 13.25 10.09
CA GLN A 350 18.31 12.10 10.65
C GLN A 350 19.43 11.62 9.72
N ALA A 351 20.21 10.62 10.16
CA ALA A 351 21.29 10.03 9.35
C ALA A 351 20.79 9.33 8.06
N GLU A 352 19.48 9.17 7.93
CA GLU A 352 18.79 8.55 6.81
C GLU A 352 17.55 9.38 6.45
N LEU A 353 17.02 9.17 5.25
CA LEU A 353 15.79 9.75 4.77
C LEU A 353 14.86 8.63 4.27
N PRO A 354 13.78 8.31 4.99
CA PRO A 354 12.70 7.47 4.49
C PRO A 354 11.86 8.24 3.48
N VAL A 355 11.56 7.59 2.37
CA VAL A 355 10.70 8.12 1.31
C VAL A 355 9.65 7.09 0.95
N ALA A 356 8.38 7.43 1.11
CA ALA A 356 7.27 6.58 0.73
C ALA A 356 6.97 6.72 -0.78
N PHE A 357 6.66 5.61 -1.44
CA PHE A 357 6.30 5.54 -2.85
C PHE A 357 5.11 4.61 -3.05
N SER A 358 4.31 4.88 -4.09
CA SER A 358 3.42 3.87 -4.68
C SER A 358 4.22 2.99 -5.65
N LEU A 359 4.18 1.68 -5.41
CA LEU A 359 5.00 0.66 -6.06
C LEU A 359 4.11 -0.45 -6.65
N LEU A 360 4.27 -0.77 -7.95
CA LEU A 360 3.66 -1.99 -8.50
C LEU A 360 4.46 -3.21 -8.04
N THR A 361 3.81 -4.02 -7.21
CA THR A 361 4.30 -5.32 -6.76
C THR A 361 3.69 -6.43 -7.62
N GLN A 362 4.44 -7.50 -7.83
CA GLN A 362 4.09 -8.62 -8.68
C GLN A 362 4.38 -9.95 -7.98
N SER A 363 3.42 -10.85 -8.07
CA SER A 363 3.54 -12.27 -7.74
C SER A 363 3.26 -13.11 -9.00
N GLU A 364 3.35 -14.44 -8.90
CA GLU A 364 2.98 -15.32 -10.04
C GLU A 364 1.48 -15.19 -10.42
N ALA A 365 0.63 -14.77 -9.48
CA ALA A 365 -0.83 -14.76 -9.66
C ALA A 365 -1.45 -13.36 -9.69
N THR A 366 -0.78 -12.36 -9.12
CA THR A 366 -1.35 -11.04 -8.86
C THR A 366 -0.34 -9.92 -9.11
N SER A 367 -0.85 -8.77 -9.51
CA SER A 367 -0.07 -7.54 -9.68
C SER A 367 -0.85 -6.41 -9.04
N GLN A 368 -0.23 -5.67 -8.14
CA GLN A 368 -0.93 -4.71 -7.30
C GLN A 368 -0.05 -3.54 -6.89
N ILE A 369 -0.61 -2.33 -6.93
CA ILE A 369 0.07 -1.13 -6.45
C ILE A 369 -0.06 -1.08 -4.92
N GLN A 370 1.06 -1.17 -4.23
CA GLN A 370 1.18 -1.07 -2.78
C GLN A 370 2.12 0.08 -2.43
N LEU A 371 2.28 0.39 -1.14
CA LEU A 371 3.26 1.36 -0.69
C LEU A 371 4.56 0.68 -0.30
N ALA A 372 5.67 1.35 -0.60
CA ALA A 372 7.00 0.99 -0.14
C ALA A 372 7.69 2.22 0.44
N THR A 373 8.40 2.05 1.55
CA THR A 373 9.27 3.07 2.13
C THR A 373 10.71 2.74 1.77
N ALA A 374 11.30 3.52 0.88
CA ALA A 374 12.71 3.42 0.52
C ALA A 374 13.56 4.23 1.50
N ILE A 375 14.74 3.73 1.84
CA ILE A 375 15.68 4.38 2.75
C ILE A 375 16.83 4.95 1.94
N LEU A 376 16.99 6.27 1.98
CA LEU A 376 18.10 6.98 1.35
C LEU A 376 19.11 7.38 2.41
N SER A 377 20.40 7.27 2.08
CA SER A 377 21.48 7.77 2.94
C SER A 377 22.68 8.09 2.09
N LYS A 378 23.36 9.21 2.38
CA LYS A 378 24.62 9.61 1.74
C LYS A 378 24.52 9.72 0.21
N GLY A 379 23.36 10.15 -0.29
CA GLY A 379 23.07 10.26 -1.72
C GLY A 379 22.66 8.95 -2.40
N GLU A 380 22.65 7.81 -1.69
CA GLU A 380 22.39 6.48 -2.25
C GLU A 380 21.09 5.85 -1.71
N GLN A 381 20.61 4.78 -2.35
CA GLN A 381 19.49 3.95 -1.87
C GLN A 381 20.08 2.80 -1.06
N VAL A 382 19.63 2.61 0.17
CA VAL A 382 20.17 1.57 1.08
C VAL A 382 19.30 0.31 1.06
N GLY A 383 17.99 0.50 1.06
CA GLY A 383 17.03 -0.59 1.06
C GLY A 383 15.60 -0.07 1.09
N TYR A 384 14.64 -0.97 1.29
CA TYR A 384 13.23 -0.62 1.38
C TYR A 384 12.43 -1.61 2.22
N GLN A 385 11.23 -1.21 2.62
CA GLN A 385 10.24 -2.09 3.24
C GLN A 385 8.84 -1.80 2.68
N LEU A 386 8.03 -2.82 2.43
CA LEU A 386 6.62 -2.61 2.07
C LEU A 386 5.86 -2.01 3.27
N ALA A 387 5.05 -1.00 3.01
CA ALA A 387 4.35 -0.22 4.03
C ALA A 387 2.82 -0.34 3.94
N SER A 388 2.28 -0.89 2.85
CA SER A 388 0.86 -1.25 2.75
C SER A 388 0.66 -2.61 2.10
N LYS A 389 -0.42 -3.30 2.49
CA LYS A 389 -0.90 -4.52 1.85
C LYS A 389 -2.42 -4.56 1.93
N THR A 390 -3.03 -3.89 0.96
CA THR A 390 -4.48 -3.81 0.82
C THR A 390 -4.94 -4.69 -0.33
N GLY A 391 -6.25 -4.77 -0.61
CA GLY A 391 -6.80 -5.45 -1.81
C GLY A 391 -6.92 -4.54 -3.04
N ASN A 392 -6.69 -3.24 -2.87
CA ASN A 392 -6.84 -2.21 -3.89
C ASN A 392 -5.51 -1.52 -4.19
N ALA A 393 -5.49 -0.60 -5.16
CA ALA A 393 -4.27 0.15 -5.48
C ALA A 393 -4.04 1.28 -4.45
N SER A 394 -2.95 1.17 -3.67
CA SER A 394 -2.52 2.21 -2.73
C SER A 394 -1.75 3.33 -3.42
N LEU A 395 -2.22 4.56 -3.28
CA LEU A 395 -1.78 5.73 -4.01
C LEU A 395 -1.58 6.93 -3.06
N MET A 396 -0.79 7.92 -3.51
CA MET A 396 -0.65 9.22 -2.85
C MET A 396 -0.26 9.13 -1.36
N PRO A 397 0.88 8.49 -1.03
CA PRO A 397 1.32 8.42 0.36
C PRO A 397 1.60 9.82 0.91
N ALA A 398 1.38 9.99 2.20
CA ALA A 398 1.84 11.09 3.02
C ALA A 398 2.52 10.48 4.25
N ILE A 399 3.75 10.91 4.54
CA ILE A 399 4.55 10.36 5.63
C ILE A 399 5.07 11.49 6.52
N THR A 400 5.08 11.27 7.83
CA THR A 400 5.66 12.18 8.82
C THR A 400 6.27 11.39 9.98
N THR A 401 6.88 12.09 10.92
CA THR A 401 7.46 11.53 12.14
C THR A 401 6.82 12.09 13.38
N ASP A 402 6.73 11.29 14.44
CA ASP A 402 6.48 11.78 15.80
C ASP A 402 7.77 12.31 16.47
N PRO A 403 7.68 12.90 17.69
CA PRO A 403 8.84 13.34 18.46
C PRO A 403 9.87 12.22 18.79
N ASP A 404 9.43 10.95 18.80
CA ASP A 404 10.27 9.77 19.04
C ASP A 404 10.86 9.20 17.74
N THR A 405 10.69 9.90 16.61
CA THR A 405 11.13 9.56 15.24
C THR A 405 10.49 8.33 14.62
N TYR A 406 9.39 7.84 15.18
CA TYR A 406 8.57 6.81 14.52
C TYR A 406 7.79 7.41 13.36
N LEU A 407 7.55 6.58 12.35
CA LEU A 407 6.91 6.96 11.10
C LEU A 407 5.40 6.75 11.18
N HIS A 408 4.68 7.75 10.68
CA HIS A 408 3.24 7.72 10.46
C HIS A 408 2.99 7.87 8.96
N LEU A 409 2.14 7.00 8.42
CA LEU A 409 1.85 6.92 6.99
C LEU A 409 0.35 6.97 6.76
N ALA A 410 -0.09 7.86 5.89
CA ALA A 410 -1.46 7.93 5.39
C ALA A 410 -1.49 7.81 3.87
N TRP A 411 -2.56 7.24 3.32
CA TRP A 411 -2.70 7.09 1.87
C TRP A 411 -4.14 6.89 1.46
N ILE A 412 -4.37 6.81 0.15
CA ILE A 412 -5.67 6.48 -0.42
C ILE A 412 -5.60 5.18 -1.24
N ASP A 413 -6.66 4.40 -1.15
CA ASP A 413 -6.83 3.13 -1.86
C ASP A 413 -7.99 3.24 -2.84
N THR A 414 -7.88 2.71 -4.06
CA THR A 414 -9.00 2.74 -5.02
C THR A 414 -10.20 1.94 -4.51
N ALA A 415 -11.36 2.56 -4.31
CA ALA A 415 -12.56 1.91 -3.75
C ALA A 415 -13.74 1.82 -4.73
N GLY A 416 -13.59 2.36 -5.95
CA GLY A 416 -14.64 2.42 -6.95
C GLY A 416 -14.40 3.50 -7.97
N PHE A 417 -15.42 3.82 -8.78
CA PHE A 417 -15.32 4.92 -9.74
C PHE A 417 -15.30 6.26 -9.01
N LYS A 418 -14.13 6.91 -9.01
CA LYS A 418 -13.90 8.18 -8.28
C LYS A 418 -14.18 8.08 -6.78
N GLU A 419 -13.95 6.91 -6.20
CA GLU A 419 -14.02 6.70 -4.76
C GLU A 419 -12.69 6.10 -4.29
N PHE A 420 -12.19 6.62 -3.19
CA PHE A 420 -10.98 6.14 -2.56
C PHE A 420 -11.19 5.99 -1.06
N ASP A 421 -10.74 4.87 -0.50
CA ASP A 421 -10.70 4.68 0.96
C ASP A 421 -9.43 5.32 1.51
N VAL A 422 -9.55 5.98 2.66
CA VAL A 422 -8.44 6.65 3.36
C VAL A 422 -7.89 5.72 4.43
N TYR A 423 -6.59 5.49 4.43
CA TYR A 423 -5.90 4.60 5.35
C TYR A 423 -4.81 5.30 6.16
N TYR A 424 -4.52 4.74 7.33
CA TYR A 424 -3.43 5.13 8.22
C TYR A 424 -2.66 3.90 8.72
N ALA A 425 -1.33 3.97 8.80
CA ALA A 425 -0.47 2.97 9.43
C ALA A 425 0.70 3.66 10.14
N SER A 426 1.36 2.94 11.05
CA SER A 426 2.55 3.43 11.75
C SER A 426 3.53 2.30 12.04
N ASN A 427 4.79 2.65 12.24
CA ASN A 427 5.79 1.74 12.78
C ASN A 427 6.03 1.93 14.30
N ALA A 428 5.32 2.87 14.94
CA ALA A 428 5.36 3.09 16.39
C ALA A 428 4.90 1.82 17.14
N PRO A 429 5.63 1.35 18.17
CA PRO A 429 5.30 0.13 18.90
C PRO A 429 3.88 0.12 19.47
N GLU A 430 3.43 1.24 20.03
CA GLU A 430 2.13 1.44 20.66
C GLU A 430 1.00 1.23 19.65
N ALA A 431 1.07 1.93 18.51
CA ALA A 431 0.12 1.79 17.41
C ALA A 431 0.12 0.37 16.82
N ARG A 432 1.30 -0.20 16.56
CA ARG A 432 1.43 -1.58 16.02
C ARG A 432 0.79 -2.61 16.95
N ASN A 433 1.02 -2.50 18.26
CA ASN A 433 0.48 -3.42 19.25
C ASN A 433 -1.06 -3.44 19.27
N TRP A 434 -1.71 -2.36 18.83
CA TRP A 434 -3.16 -2.28 18.69
C TRP A 434 -3.64 -2.71 17.30
N LEU A 435 -3.03 -2.16 16.25
CA LEU A 435 -3.44 -2.37 14.86
C LEU A 435 -3.18 -3.80 14.37
N ASP A 436 -2.11 -4.45 14.85
CA ASP A 436 -1.78 -5.83 14.46
C ASP A 436 -2.60 -6.89 15.21
N ARG A 437 -3.44 -6.50 16.17
CA ARG A 437 -4.32 -7.46 16.86
C ARG A 437 -5.30 -8.08 15.87
N THR A 438 -5.44 -9.39 15.95
CA THR A 438 -6.50 -10.13 15.26
C THR A 438 -7.85 -9.77 15.87
N SER A 439 -8.74 -9.18 15.08
CA SER A 439 -10.11 -8.88 15.47
C SER A 439 -11.02 -10.11 15.31
N SER A 440 -12.22 -10.07 15.90
CA SER A 440 -13.23 -11.09 15.63
C SER A 440 -13.68 -11.09 14.18
N GLU A 441 -13.67 -9.93 13.51
CA GLU A 441 -14.00 -9.79 12.11
C GLU A 441 -12.97 -10.49 11.22
N ASP A 442 -11.68 -10.39 11.55
CA ASP A 442 -10.63 -11.10 10.82
C ASP A 442 -10.82 -12.62 10.89
N ILE A 443 -11.26 -13.14 12.04
CA ILE A 443 -11.53 -14.58 12.21
C ILE A 443 -12.74 -14.99 11.36
N VAL A 444 -13.80 -14.17 11.34
CA VAL A 444 -15.00 -14.43 10.54
C VAL A 444 -14.69 -14.36 9.05
N LEU A 445 -13.94 -13.36 8.62
CA LEU A 445 -13.52 -13.19 7.22
C LEU A 445 -12.61 -14.33 6.79
N GLY A 446 -11.58 -14.67 7.58
CA GLY A 446 -10.72 -15.82 7.27
C GLY A 446 -11.49 -17.14 7.20
N ALA A 447 -12.54 -17.32 8.03
CA ALA A 447 -13.42 -18.49 7.93
C ALA A 447 -14.31 -18.46 6.68
N ALA A 448 -14.85 -17.29 6.32
CA ALA A 448 -15.64 -17.09 5.11
C ALA A 448 -14.80 -17.35 3.85
N ASP A 449 -13.60 -16.77 3.76
CA ASP A 449 -12.66 -16.96 2.66
C ASP A 449 -12.28 -18.43 2.49
N LEU A 450 -12.08 -19.14 3.61
CA LEU A 450 -11.87 -20.59 3.56
C LEU A 450 -13.09 -21.29 2.95
N VAL A 451 -14.31 -21.00 3.40
CA VAL A 451 -15.54 -21.62 2.88
C VAL A 451 -15.76 -21.30 1.39
N PHE A 452 -15.58 -20.04 0.99
CA PHE A 452 -15.70 -19.63 -0.41
C PHE A 452 -14.58 -20.24 -1.27
N GLY A 453 -13.38 -20.36 -0.73
CA GLY A 453 -12.27 -21.11 -1.32
C GLY A 453 -12.60 -22.58 -1.57
N LEU A 454 -13.22 -23.25 -0.59
CA LEU A 454 -13.71 -24.62 -0.75
C LEU A 454 -14.78 -24.71 -1.85
N MET A 455 -15.70 -23.72 -1.89
CA MET A 455 -16.77 -23.68 -2.89
C MET A 455 -16.26 -23.39 -4.31
N SER A 456 -15.33 -22.46 -4.48
CA SER A 456 -14.73 -22.17 -5.80
C SER A 456 -14.03 -23.41 -6.35
N GLY A 457 -13.45 -24.23 -5.46
CA GLY A 457 -12.93 -25.55 -5.79
C GLY A 457 -13.94 -26.49 -6.46
N ILE A 458 -15.24 -26.36 -6.21
CA ILE A 458 -16.28 -27.17 -6.88
C ILE A 458 -16.23 -26.96 -8.41
N GLY A 459 -15.91 -25.75 -8.86
CA GLY A 459 -15.73 -25.44 -10.29
C GLY A 459 -14.60 -26.24 -10.95
N LEU A 460 -13.65 -26.75 -10.16
CA LEU A 460 -12.53 -27.56 -10.63
C LEU A 460 -12.83 -29.08 -10.60
N LEU A 461 -14.01 -29.51 -10.16
CA LEU A 461 -14.40 -30.94 -10.16
C LEU A 461 -14.30 -31.61 -11.54
N PRO A 462 -14.63 -30.96 -12.68
CA PRO A 462 -14.40 -31.57 -13.99
C PRO A 462 -12.93 -31.89 -14.26
N ILE A 463 -12.01 -31.03 -13.82
CA ILE A 463 -10.56 -31.27 -13.94
C ILE A 463 -10.18 -32.43 -13.00
N ALA A 464 -10.75 -32.47 -11.80
CA ALA A 464 -10.54 -33.56 -10.86
C ALA A 464 -10.97 -34.92 -11.40
N ALA A 465 -12.07 -34.96 -12.13
CA ALA A 465 -12.54 -36.16 -12.80
C ALA A 465 -11.53 -36.66 -13.84
N ILE A 466 -10.85 -35.76 -14.58
CA ILE A 466 -9.85 -36.12 -15.60
C ILE A 466 -8.67 -36.88 -14.98
N TRP A 467 -8.08 -36.41 -13.87
CA TRP A 467 -6.97 -37.13 -13.23
C TRP A 467 -7.42 -38.37 -12.45
N SER A 468 -8.68 -38.39 -11.98
CA SER A 468 -9.25 -39.52 -11.24
C SER A 468 -9.72 -40.67 -12.16
N PHE A 469 -9.89 -40.42 -13.46
CA PHE A 469 -10.45 -41.40 -14.38
C PHE A 469 -9.47 -42.53 -14.76
N PRO A 470 -8.20 -42.30 -15.15
CA PRO A 470 -7.29 -43.39 -15.51
C PRO A 470 -7.10 -44.46 -14.42
N PRO A 471 -6.93 -44.10 -13.12
CA PRO A 471 -6.80 -45.11 -12.09
C PRO A 471 -8.13 -45.81 -11.77
N LEU A 472 -9.29 -45.17 -12.01
CA LEU A 472 -10.59 -45.83 -11.96
C LEU A 472 -10.71 -46.91 -13.03
N VAL A 473 -10.32 -46.60 -14.27
CA VAL A 473 -10.27 -47.57 -15.38
C VAL A 473 -9.35 -48.74 -15.00
N TRP A 474 -8.19 -48.46 -14.41
CA TRP A 474 -7.29 -49.50 -13.90
C TRP A 474 -7.96 -50.41 -12.87
N VAL A 475 -8.68 -49.86 -11.88
CA VAL A 475 -9.39 -50.66 -10.87
C VAL A 475 -10.45 -51.57 -11.51
N VAL A 476 -11.17 -51.08 -12.52
CA VAL A 476 -12.16 -51.88 -13.27
C VAL A 476 -11.49 -53.00 -14.06
N VAL A 477 -10.42 -52.69 -14.80
CA VAL A 477 -9.65 -53.67 -15.57
C VAL A 477 -9.06 -54.74 -14.64
N PHE A 478 -8.42 -54.32 -13.55
CA PHE A 478 -7.87 -55.23 -12.54
C PHE A 478 -8.95 -56.16 -11.97
N PHE A 479 -10.14 -55.65 -11.69
CA PHE A 479 -11.26 -56.45 -11.20
C PHE A 479 -11.71 -57.51 -12.23
N ILE A 480 -11.87 -57.12 -13.50
CA ILE A 480 -12.26 -58.04 -14.59
C ILE A 480 -11.27 -59.20 -14.72
N PHE A 481 -9.97 -58.94 -14.63
CA PHE A 481 -8.94 -59.97 -14.83
C PHE A 481 -8.63 -60.79 -13.58
N SER A 482 -8.71 -60.21 -12.39
CA SER A 482 -8.33 -60.91 -11.15
C SER A 482 -9.49 -61.60 -10.44
N GLY A 483 -10.73 -61.13 -10.66
CA GLY A 483 -11.92 -61.54 -9.90
C GLY A 483 -11.85 -61.21 -8.41
N GLN A 484 -10.87 -60.42 -7.95
CA GLN A 484 -10.70 -60.10 -6.53
C GLN A 484 -11.31 -58.75 -6.18
N GLU A 485 -12.45 -58.76 -5.50
CA GLU A 485 -13.06 -57.51 -5.00
C GLU A 485 -12.52 -57.09 -3.63
N GLU A 486 -12.20 -58.05 -2.77
CA GLU A 486 -11.93 -57.79 -1.34
C GLU A 486 -10.56 -57.15 -1.13
N LEU A 487 -10.54 -55.92 -0.62
CA LEU A 487 -9.34 -55.12 -0.33
C LEU A 487 -8.39 -55.81 0.68
N MET A 488 -8.89 -56.78 1.45
CA MET A 488 -8.07 -57.51 2.43
C MET A 488 -7.11 -58.52 1.78
N ARG A 489 -7.40 -58.95 0.54
CA ARG A 489 -6.56 -59.90 -0.18
C ARG A 489 -5.29 -59.23 -0.70
N THR A 490 -4.17 -59.94 -0.64
CA THR A 490 -2.85 -59.41 -1.03
C THR A 490 -2.84 -58.89 -2.46
N LEU A 491 -3.46 -59.60 -3.41
CA LEU A 491 -3.52 -59.19 -4.81
C LEU A 491 -4.32 -57.89 -4.98
N ALA A 492 -5.47 -57.76 -4.31
CA ALA A 492 -6.28 -56.55 -4.34
C ALA A 492 -5.56 -55.34 -3.72
N LYS A 493 -4.74 -55.54 -2.67
CA LYS A 493 -3.87 -54.50 -2.12
C LYS A 493 -2.84 -54.00 -3.13
N VAL A 494 -2.23 -54.91 -3.89
CA VAL A 494 -1.29 -54.55 -4.97
C VAL A 494 -2.02 -53.80 -6.08
N GLY A 495 -3.17 -54.29 -6.54
CA GLY A 495 -3.99 -53.60 -7.54
C GLY A 495 -4.39 -52.20 -7.10
N PHE A 496 -4.74 -52.03 -5.83
CA PHE A 496 -5.08 -50.74 -5.23
C PHE A 496 -3.86 -49.81 -5.10
N ALA A 497 -2.71 -50.33 -4.70
CA ALA A 497 -1.46 -49.56 -4.62
C ALA A 497 -1.06 -49.01 -6.01
N ILE A 498 -1.20 -49.81 -7.07
CA ILE A 498 -0.96 -49.35 -8.45
C ILE A 498 -1.96 -48.23 -8.82
N ALA A 499 -3.22 -48.35 -8.43
CA ALA A 499 -4.22 -47.29 -8.66
C ALA A 499 -3.81 -45.97 -7.98
N ILE A 500 -3.31 -46.02 -6.74
CA ILE A 500 -2.83 -44.83 -6.02
C ILE A 500 -1.62 -44.21 -6.71
N VAL A 501 -0.65 -45.02 -7.17
CA VAL A 501 0.52 -44.53 -7.89
C VAL A 501 0.12 -43.85 -9.20
N LEU A 502 -0.78 -44.47 -9.97
CA LEU A 502 -1.34 -43.86 -11.18
C LEU A 502 -2.07 -42.56 -10.87
N TYR A 503 -2.86 -42.53 -9.80
CA TYR A 503 -3.57 -41.33 -9.37
C TYR A 503 -2.61 -40.19 -9.02
N ALA A 504 -1.61 -40.46 -8.18
CA ALA A 504 -0.61 -39.47 -7.80
C ALA A 504 0.18 -38.98 -9.03
N GLY A 505 0.58 -39.88 -9.92
CA GLY A 505 1.27 -39.51 -11.17
C GLY A 505 0.43 -38.60 -12.06
N MET A 506 -0.85 -38.92 -12.29
CA MET A 506 -1.76 -38.09 -13.08
C MET A 506 -2.02 -36.74 -12.43
N LYS A 507 -2.20 -36.71 -11.10
CA LYS A 507 -2.39 -35.47 -10.34
C LYS A 507 -1.17 -34.55 -10.46
N LEU A 508 0.05 -35.08 -10.33
CA LEU A 508 1.28 -34.29 -10.47
C LEU A 508 1.50 -33.80 -11.91
N LEU A 509 1.11 -34.60 -12.91
CA LEU A 509 1.22 -34.21 -14.32
C LEU A 509 0.26 -33.06 -14.67
N LEU A 510 -0.97 -33.10 -14.13
CA LEU A 510 -2.00 -32.09 -14.43
C LEU A 510 -1.92 -30.85 -13.52
N LEU A 511 -1.35 -30.99 -12.33
CA LEU A 511 -1.18 -29.91 -11.36
C LEU A 511 0.31 -29.76 -10.97
N PRO A 512 1.20 -29.39 -11.92
CA PRO A 512 2.63 -29.23 -11.63
C PRO A 512 2.90 -28.14 -10.58
N GLY A 513 1.97 -27.19 -10.42
CA GLY A 513 2.01 -26.14 -9.41
C GLY A 513 1.77 -26.60 -7.97
N LEU A 514 1.38 -27.86 -7.71
CA LEU A 514 1.08 -28.35 -6.35
C LEU A 514 2.21 -28.08 -5.35
N PHE A 515 3.46 -28.20 -5.79
CA PHE A 515 4.61 -27.99 -4.91
C PHE A 515 4.98 -26.51 -4.70
N ARG A 516 4.66 -25.63 -5.65
CA ARG A 516 5.00 -24.19 -5.61
C ARG A 516 3.85 -23.33 -5.07
N GLY A 517 2.61 -23.71 -5.39
CA GLY A 517 1.39 -23.03 -4.96
C GLY A 517 0.73 -23.66 -3.75
N THR A 518 1.49 -24.31 -2.86
CA THR A 518 0.93 -24.83 -1.60
C THR A 518 0.41 -23.67 -0.75
N PRO A 519 -0.85 -23.71 -0.30
CA PRO A 519 -1.40 -22.63 0.54
C PRO A 519 -0.60 -22.52 1.84
N PHE A 520 -0.56 -21.31 2.40
CA PHE A 520 0.18 -21.00 3.62
C PHE A 520 1.70 -21.16 3.53
N LEU A 521 2.27 -21.50 2.36
CA LEU A 521 3.73 -21.44 2.16
C LEU A 521 4.31 -20.08 2.52
N TYR A 522 3.49 -19.03 2.40
CA TYR A 522 3.85 -17.67 2.76
C TYR A 522 3.97 -17.40 4.25
N LEU A 523 3.34 -18.21 5.10
CA LEU A 523 3.43 -18.11 6.55
C LEU A 523 4.66 -18.85 7.10
N VAL A 524 5.32 -19.63 6.25
CA VAL A 524 6.41 -20.52 6.63
C VAL A 524 7.74 -19.92 6.15
N PRO A 525 8.80 -19.92 6.98
CA PRO A 525 10.11 -19.44 6.55
C PRO A 525 10.59 -20.15 5.28
N ARG A 526 11.31 -19.43 4.41
CA ARG A 526 11.73 -19.92 3.09
C ARG A 526 12.50 -21.24 3.14
N GLU A 527 13.30 -21.46 4.17
CA GLU A 527 14.03 -22.71 4.42
C GLU A 527 13.10 -23.93 4.53
N TRP A 528 11.89 -23.72 5.06
CA TRP A 528 10.86 -24.73 5.24
C TRP A 528 9.85 -24.75 4.09
N ALA A 529 9.92 -23.80 3.15
CA ALA A 529 8.96 -23.71 2.05
C ALA A 529 9.01 -24.95 1.16
N THR A 530 10.21 -25.43 0.78
CA THR A 530 10.34 -26.65 -0.03
C THR A 530 9.81 -27.88 0.72
N PHE A 531 10.13 -27.99 2.01
CA PHE A 531 9.64 -29.09 2.84
C PHE A 531 8.11 -29.05 2.95
N THR A 532 7.53 -27.90 3.26
CA THR A 532 6.08 -27.71 3.42
C THR A 532 5.34 -27.95 2.11
N GLY A 533 5.91 -27.49 0.99
CA GLY A 533 5.38 -27.72 -0.35
C GLY A 533 5.32 -29.20 -0.72
N MET A 534 6.21 -30.04 -0.17
CA MET A 534 6.13 -31.50 -0.30
C MET A 534 5.24 -32.16 0.77
N ALA A 535 5.29 -31.64 2.00
CA ALA A 535 4.59 -32.20 3.16
C ALA A 535 3.07 -32.08 3.02
N VAL A 536 2.55 -30.97 2.49
CA VAL A 536 1.09 -30.76 2.36
C VAL A 536 0.46 -31.75 1.38
N PRO A 537 0.94 -31.91 0.12
CA PRO A 537 0.43 -32.96 -0.77
C PRO A 537 0.54 -34.37 -0.19
N ALA A 538 1.67 -34.68 0.49
CA ALA A 538 1.87 -35.97 1.13
C ALA A 538 0.89 -36.20 2.30
N PHE A 539 0.60 -35.15 3.07
CA PHE A 539 -0.39 -35.19 4.15
C PHE A 539 -1.80 -35.43 3.61
N ILE A 540 -2.21 -34.71 2.55
CA ILE A 540 -3.51 -34.93 1.89
C ILE A 540 -3.65 -36.39 1.43
N LEU A 541 -2.62 -36.92 0.78
CA LEU A 541 -2.57 -38.33 0.37
C LEU A 541 -2.68 -39.28 1.58
N GLY A 542 -1.96 -38.98 2.66
CA GLY A 542 -1.99 -39.75 3.90
C GLY A 542 -3.38 -39.78 4.56
N VAL A 543 -4.09 -38.64 4.58
CA VAL A 543 -5.47 -38.54 5.09
C VAL A 543 -6.42 -39.35 4.21
N ALA A 544 -6.28 -39.28 2.89
CA ALA A 544 -7.09 -40.10 1.97
C ALA A 544 -6.86 -41.61 2.18
N LEU A 545 -5.61 -42.04 2.40
CA LEU A 545 -5.28 -43.43 2.73
C LEU A 545 -5.84 -43.85 4.09
N ALA A 546 -5.76 -42.98 5.11
CA ALA A 546 -6.33 -43.23 6.42
C ALA A 546 -7.87 -43.40 6.35
N ALA A 547 -8.55 -42.63 5.50
CA ALA A 547 -9.98 -42.79 5.25
C ALA A 547 -10.31 -44.18 4.67
N VAL A 548 -9.52 -44.68 3.71
CA VAL A 548 -9.67 -46.04 3.19
C VAL A 548 -9.38 -47.11 4.24
N TYR A 549 -8.37 -46.90 5.09
CA TYR A 549 -8.06 -47.80 6.20
C TYR A 549 -9.21 -47.88 7.21
N LEU A 550 -9.82 -46.75 7.58
CA LEU A 550 -10.99 -46.72 8.46
C LEU A 550 -12.20 -47.40 7.82
N TYR A 551 -12.41 -47.17 6.51
CA TYR A 551 -13.44 -47.85 5.74
C TYR A 551 -13.24 -49.37 5.72
N SER A 552 -12.01 -49.84 5.46
CA SER A 552 -11.72 -51.26 5.37
C SER A 552 -11.85 -51.97 6.72
N ARG A 553 -11.54 -51.28 7.83
CA ARG A 553 -11.71 -51.82 9.19
C ARG A 553 -13.19 -51.89 9.62
N ARG A 554 -14.03 -50.97 9.14
CA ARG A 554 -15.45 -50.88 9.56
C ARG A 554 -16.43 -51.66 8.68
N SER A 555 -16.01 -52.05 7.47
CA SER A 555 -16.89 -52.69 6.49
C SER A 555 -16.73 -54.21 6.52
N GLU A 556 -17.84 -54.93 6.59
CA GLU A 556 -17.83 -56.41 6.51
C GLU A 556 -17.30 -56.90 5.15
N ARG A 557 -17.51 -56.11 4.08
CA ARG A 557 -17.00 -56.37 2.73
C ARG A 557 -16.40 -55.11 2.12
N ALA A 558 -15.12 -54.88 2.39
CA ALA A 558 -14.38 -53.76 1.82
C ALA A 558 -13.96 -54.08 0.37
N THR A 559 -14.66 -53.51 -0.61
CA THR A 559 -14.32 -53.70 -2.05
C THR A 559 -13.28 -52.69 -2.53
N ILE A 560 -12.39 -53.08 -3.46
CA ILE A 560 -11.39 -52.21 -4.10
C ILE A 560 -12.01 -50.97 -4.77
N PHE A 561 -13.14 -51.14 -5.46
CA PHE A 561 -13.83 -50.04 -6.15
C PHE A 561 -14.29 -48.94 -5.18
N LYS A 562 -15.04 -49.32 -4.13
CA LYS A 562 -15.44 -48.37 -3.07
C LYS A 562 -14.25 -47.76 -2.34
N GLY A 563 -13.19 -48.55 -2.09
CA GLY A 563 -11.95 -48.05 -1.49
C GLY A 563 -11.31 -46.94 -2.33
N TYR A 564 -11.23 -47.14 -3.65
CA TYR A 564 -10.72 -46.14 -4.58
C TYR A 564 -11.60 -44.89 -4.64
N LEU A 565 -12.92 -45.03 -4.71
CA LEU A 565 -13.82 -43.87 -4.71
C LEU A 565 -13.70 -43.04 -3.43
N ILE A 566 -13.56 -43.67 -2.26
CA ILE A 566 -13.33 -42.97 -0.99
C ILE A 566 -11.99 -42.24 -1.02
N PHE A 567 -10.93 -42.90 -1.47
CA PHE A 567 -9.60 -42.30 -1.60
C PHE A 567 -9.64 -41.07 -2.50
N ALA A 568 -10.14 -41.23 -3.73
CA ALA A 568 -10.18 -40.16 -4.73
C ALA A 568 -11.05 -39.00 -4.24
N LEU A 569 -12.23 -39.27 -3.66
CA LEU A 569 -13.11 -38.21 -3.16
C LEU A 569 -12.46 -37.41 -2.03
N VAL A 570 -11.84 -38.06 -1.05
CA VAL A 570 -11.16 -37.38 0.06
C VAL A 570 -9.98 -36.56 -0.43
N ASP A 571 -9.12 -37.14 -1.27
CA ASP A 571 -7.97 -36.43 -1.84
C ASP A 571 -8.42 -35.24 -2.69
N VAL A 572 -9.41 -35.41 -3.58
CA VAL A 572 -9.96 -34.33 -4.41
C VAL A 572 -10.53 -33.22 -3.55
N LEU A 573 -11.37 -33.52 -2.56
CA LEU A 573 -11.97 -32.49 -1.71
C LEU A 573 -10.91 -31.70 -0.93
N LEU A 574 -9.90 -32.38 -0.37
CA LEU A 574 -8.82 -31.72 0.35
C LEU A 574 -7.92 -30.91 -0.59
N THR A 575 -7.61 -31.44 -1.77
CA THR A 575 -6.78 -30.75 -2.75
C THR A 575 -7.47 -29.53 -3.30
N LEU A 576 -8.71 -29.66 -3.74
CA LEU A 576 -9.49 -28.53 -4.23
C LEU A 576 -9.71 -27.52 -3.10
N GLY A 577 -10.00 -28.00 -1.89
CA GLY A 577 -10.21 -27.11 -0.77
C GLY A 577 -8.99 -26.26 -0.39
N LEU A 578 -7.79 -26.85 -0.49
CA LEU A 578 -6.54 -26.17 -0.14
C LEU A 578 -6.00 -25.33 -1.30
N TYR A 579 -6.12 -25.79 -2.54
CA TYR A 579 -5.44 -25.18 -3.68
C TYR A 579 -6.35 -24.31 -4.56
N ALA A 580 -7.68 -24.46 -4.51
CA ALA A 580 -8.58 -23.64 -5.31
C ALA A 580 -8.47 -22.13 -5.05
N PRO A 581 -8.29 -21.62 -3.81
CA PRO A 581 -8.10 -20.18 -3.59
C PRO A 581 -6.97 -19.59 -4.43
N GLY A 582 -5.84 -20.29 -4.52
CA GLY A 582 -4.69 -19.87 -5.32
C GLY A 582 -4.92 -19.92 -6.83
N PHE A 583 -5.83 -20.77 -7.32
CA PHE A 583 -6.18 -20.83 -8.74
C PHE A 583 -7.15 -19.71 -9.17
N PHE A 584 -7.99 -19.23 -8.25
CA PHE A 584 -8.99 -18.20 -8.53
C PHE A 584 -8.60 -16.81 -8.03
N GLY A 585 -7.38 -16.63 -7.51
CA GLY A 585 -6.84 -15.32 -7.10
C GLY A 585 -7.53 -14.72 -5.88
N ALA A 586 -8.14 -15.55 -5.02
CA ALA A 586 -8.89 -15.10 -3.85
C ALA A 586 -8.04 -15.06 -2.57
N GLY A 587 -6.81 -14.55 -2.62
CA GLY A 587 -5.98 -14.43 -1.41
C GLY A 587 -4.68 -13.68 -1.59
#